data_AF-A0A358XUY0-F1
#
_entry.id   AF-A0A358XUY0-F1
#
_cell.length_a   1.000
_cell.length_b   1.000
_cell.length_c   1.000
_cell.angle_alpha   90.00
_cell.angle_beta   90.00
_cell.angle_gamma   90.00
#
_symmetry.space_group_name_H-M   'P 1'
#
loop_
_entity.id
_entity.type
_entity.pdbx_description
1 polymer ?
#
loop_
_entity_poly.entity_id
_entity_poly.type
_entity_poly.pdbx_seq_one_letter_code
_entity_poly.pdbx_strand_id
1 'polypeptide(L)'
;MSASYIRFAERQESPEREAPESISVWLGFASGRSVLMYILLTSLLASGLMVVKTTHENRLAFNELQLLREEANQLDVEWGQLLLEQSTFGLDGRIEQKATRELQMQVPQISDIIVVSLHDQEP
;
A
#
# COMPACT_ATOMS: atom_id res chain seq x y z
N MET A 1 104.57 14.64 0.51
CA MET A 1 103.55 14.97 -0.51
C MET A 1 102.36 14.05 -0.28
N SER A 2 101.52 14.36 0.72
CA SER A 2 100.35 13.56 1.08
C SER A 2 99.24 14.43 1.65
N ALA A 3 98.03 14.13 1.21
CA ALA A 3 96.78 14.18 1.96
C ALA A 3 96.42 15.51 2.64
N SER A 4 95.72 16.36 1.88
CA SER A 4 94.86 17.42 2.44
C SER A 4 93.47 17.26 1.82
N TYR A 5 92.76 16.19 2.22
CA TYR A 5 91.39 15.92 1.79
C TYR A 5 90.37 15.97 2.94
N ILE A 6 90.64 16.77 3.97
CA ILE A 6 89.72 16.90 5.11
C ILE A 6 89.56 18.36 5.48
N ARG A 7 88.72 19.05 4.71
CA ARG A 7 87.85 20.10 5.23
C ARG A 7 86.48 19.87 4.62
N PHE A 8 85.78 18.93 5.23
CA PHE A 8 84.60 19.27 6.01
C PHE A 8 83.47 19.57 5.04
N ALA A 9 82.81 18.46 4.67
CA ALA A 9 81.50 18.40 4.06
C ALA A 9 80.68 19.63 4.45
N GLU A 10 80.59 20.55 3.50
CA GLU A 10 79.74 21.70 3.59
C GLU A 10 78.35 21.16 3.86
N ARG A 11 77.86 21.56 5.02
CA ARG A 11 76.58 21.21 5.61
C ARG A 11 75.54 21.18 4.50
N GLN A 12 75.11 19.97 4.10
CA GLN A 12 73.84 19.83 3.41
C GLN A 12 72.81 20.39 4.38
N GLU A 13 72.38 21.62 4.14
CA GLU A 13 71.12 22.11 4.66
C GLU A 13 70.10 21.06 4.24
N SER A 14 69.63 20.34 5.26
CA SER A 14 68.60 19.33 5.14
C SER A 14 67.52 19.88 4.22
N PRO A 15 67.11 19.16 3.16
CA PRO A 15 65.89 19.55 2.48
C PRO A 15 64.82 19.54 3.56
N GLU A 16 64.25 20.70 3.87
CA GLU A 16 62.99 20.78 4.59
C GLU A 16 62.05 19.86 3.81
N ARG A 17 61.85 18.64 4.33
CA ARG A 17 60.81 17.77 3.81
C ARG A 17 59.52 18.45 4.18
N GLU A 18 59.06 19.37 3.33
CA GLU A 18 57.67 19.79 3.29
C GLU A 18 56.88 18.48 3.23
N ALA A 19 56.22 18.17 4.35
CA ALA A 19 55.43 16.95 4.47
C ALA A 19 54.46 16.96 3.28
N PRO A 20 54.40 15.88 2.47
CA PRO A 20 53.59 15.88 1.26
C PRO A 20 52.18 16.25 1.67
N GLU A 21 51.61 17.29 1.03
CA GLU A 21 50.27 17.73 1.36
C GLU A 21 49.34 16.53 1.40
N SER A 22 48.77 16.32 2.58
CA SER A 22 48.08 15.09 2.94
C SER A 22 47.04 14.77 1.87
N ILE A 23 46.99 13.51 1.42
CA ILE A 23 46.09 13.03 0.35
C ILE A 23 44.63 13.46 0.59
N SER A 24 44.25 13.64 1.87
CA SER A 24 42.94 14.14 2.29
C SER A 24 42.65 15.60 1.91
N VAL A 25 43.66 16.44 1.69
CA VAL A 25 43.53 17.83 1.19
C VAL A 25 43.13 17.83 -0.28
N TRP A 26 43.78 17.02 -1.12
CA TRP A 26 43.41 16.84 -2.53
C TRP A 26 42.01 16.22 -2.68
N LEU A 27 41.70 15.25 -1.82
CA LEU A 27 40.39 14.61 -1.76
C LEU A 27 39.31 15.54 -1.15
N GLY A 28 39.72 16.69 -0.59
CA GLY A 28 38.82 17.73 -0.08
C GLY A 28 38.27 17.45 1.31
N PHE A 29 38.71 16.41 2.03
CA PHE A 29 38.23 16.06 3.39
C PHE A 29 39.02 16.75 4.51
N ALA A 30 40.02 17.55 4.18
CA ALA A 30 40.88 18.22 5.15
C ALA A 30 40.18 19.27 6.03
N SER A 31 38.93 19.64 5.74
CA SER A 31 38.16 20.59 6.54
C SER A 31 36.77 20.05 6.91
N GLY A 32 36.31 20.28 8.15
CA GLY A 32 34.98 19.84 8.58
C GLY A 32 33.82 20.41 7.74
N ARG A 33 34.02 21.59 7.14
CA ARG A 33 33.05 22.23 6.25
C ARG A 33 32.82 21.45 4.95
N SER A 34 33.89 20.92 4.34
CA SER A 34 33.76 20.16 3.10
C SER A 34 33.14 18.78 3.35
N VAL A 35 33.45 18.13 4.48
CA VAL A 35 32.75 16.90 4.91
C VAL A 35 31.26 17.14 5.07
N LEU A 36 30.85 18.24 5.72
CA LEU A 36 29.44 18.61 5.87
C LEU A 36 28.75 18.79 4.50
N MET A 37 29.41 19.47 3.56
CA MET A 37 28.89 19.65 2.20
C MET A 37 28.66 18.31 1.49
N TYR A 38 29.60 17.37 1.58
CA TYR A 38 29.42 16.03 1.01
C TYR A 38 28.27 15.26 1.66
N ILE A 39 28.13 15.33 2.99
CA ILE A 39 27.01 14.71 3.69
C ILE A 39 25.68 15.29 3.20
N LEU A 40 25.57 16.62 3.10
CA LEU A 40 24.35 17.27 2.60
C LEU A 40 24.03 16.88 1.16
N LEU A 41 25.05 16.83 0.29
CA LEU A 41 24.89 16.40 -1.10
C LEU A 41 24.37 14.96 -1.19
N THR A 42 25.00 14.03 -0.47
CA THR A 42 24.57 12.62 -0.46
C THR A 42 23.18 12.46 0.14
N SER A 43 22.86 13.20 1.21
CA SER A 43 21.52 13.19 1.83
C SER A 43 20.45 13.70 0.86
N LEU A 44 20.73 14.78 0.11
CA LEU A 44 19.82 15.31 -0.89
C LEU A 44 19.57 14.31 -2.02
N LEU A 45 20.63 13.67 -2.53
CA LEU A 45 20.52 12.63 -3.55
C LEU A 45 19.73 11.41 -3.05
N ALA A 46 20.04 10.96 -1.83
CA ALA A 46 19.35 9.84 -1.20
C ALA A 46 17.86 10.15 -1.01
N SER A 47 17.52 11.37 -0.56
CA SER A 47 16.14 11.84 -0.43
C SER A 47 15.41 11.79 -1.77
N GLY A 48 16.00 12.31 -2.85
CA GLY A 48 15.42 12.26 -4.18
C GLY A 48 15.13 10.83 -4.65
N LEU A 49 16.10 9.92 -4.49
CA LEU A 49 15.94 8.50 -4.85
C LEU A 49 14.88 7.81 -3.98
N MET A 50 14.83 8.13 -2.69
CA MET A 50 13.85 7.59 -1.74
C MET A 50 12.42 7.97 -2.13
N VAL A 51 12.20 9.23 -2.52
CA VAL A 51 10.90 9.72 -3.00
C VAL A 51 10.46 8.97 -4.26
N VAL A 52 11.36 8.80 -5.24
CA VAL A 52 11.05 8.07 -6.49
C VAL A 52 10.71 6.61 -6.18
N LYS A 53 11.51 5.93 -5.35
CA LYS A 53 11.24 4.55 -4.92
C LYS A 53 9.87 4.43 -4.26
N THR A 54 9.61 5.30 -3.28
CA THR A 54 8.34 5.31 -2.52
C THR A 54 7.14 5.55 -3.43
N THR A 55 7.28 6.48 -4.38
CA THR A 55 6.23 6.77 -5.36
C THR A 55 5.96 5.59 -6.28
N HIS A 56 7.01 4.88 -6.71
CA HIS A 56 6.87 3.69 -7.55
C HIS A 56 6.17 2.55 -6.80
N GLU A 57 6.61 2.25 -5.58
CA GLU A 57 5.97 1.24 -4.72
C GLU A 57 4.52 1.60 -4.41
N ASN A 58 4.25 2.88 -4.12
CA ASN A 58 2.89 3.36 -3.89
C ASN A 58 2.00 3.15 -5.12
N ARG A 59 2.49 3.44 -6.33
CA ARG A 59 1.74 3.21 -7.57
C ARG A 59 1.42 1.74 -7.78
N LEU A 60 2.34 0.83 -7.47
CA LEU A 60 2.11 -0.61 -7.60
C LEU A 60 1.06 -1.09 -6.59
N ALA A 61 1.24 -0.76 -5.31
CA ALA A 61 0.30 -1.13 -4.25
C ALA A 61 -1.10 -0.53 -4.48
N PHE A 62 -1.17 0.71 -4.97
CA PHE A 62 -2.43 1.35 -5.32
C PHE A 62 -3.11 0.63 -6.49
N ASN A 63 -2.36 0.23 -7.52
CA ASN A 63 -2.92 -0.51 -8.64
C ASN A 63 -3.53 -1.85 -8.20
N GLU A 64 -2.80 -2.62 -7.38
CA GLU A 64 -3.31 -3.88 -6.81
C GLU A 64 -4.59 -3.66 -5.99
N LEU A 65 -4.63 -2.62 -5.17
CA LEU A 65 -5.84 -2.24 -4.43
C LEU A 65 -7.01 -1.90 -5.37
N GLN A 66 -6.77 -1.19 -6.47
CA GLN A 66 -7.81 -0.87 -7.45
C GLN A 66 -8.35 -2.13 -8.13
N LEU A 67 -7.49 -3.08 -8.48
CA LEU A 67 -7.92 -4.35 -9.07
C LEU A 67 -8.83 -5.14 -8.12
N LEU A 68 -8.42 -5.29 -6.86
CA LEU A 68 -9.23 -6.00 -5.86
C LEU A 68 -10.57 -5.30 -5.59
N ARG A 69 -10.59 -3.96 -5.61
CA ARG A 69 -11.83 -3.19 -5.46
C ARG A 69 -12.77 -3.37 -6.65
N GLU A 70 -12.22 -3.41 -7.86
CA GLU A 70 -13.00 -3.65 -9.07
C GLU A 70 -13.62 -5.05 -9.05
N GLU A 71 -12.85 -6.06 -8.64
CA GLU A 71 -13.36 -7.43 -8.46
C GLU A 71 -14.50 -7.46 -7.42
N ALA A 72 -14.29 -6.83 -6.25
CA ALA A 72 -15.32 -6.75 -5.21
C ALA A 72 -16.60 -6.05 -5.72
N ASN A 73 -16.46 -4.94 -6.46
CA ASN A 73 -17.61 -4.25 -7.06
C ASN A 73 -18.38 -5.14 -8.05
N GLN A 74 -17.66 -5.94 -8.86
CA GLN A 74 -18.29 -6.87 -9.79
C GLN A 74 -19.10 -7.94 -9.06
N LEU A 75 -18.53 -8.52 -8.00
CA LEU A 75 -19.22 -9.45 -7.11
C LEU A 75 -20.47 -8.83 -6.47
N ASP A 76 -20.42 -7.58 -6.01
CA ASP A 76 -21.58 -6.89 -5.44
C ASP A 76 -22.68 -6.67 -6.48
N VAL A 77 -22.32 -6.38 -7.73
CA VAL A 77 -23.27 -6.26 -8.84
C VAL A 77 -23.94 -7.61 -9.13
N GLU A 78 -23.15 -8.68 -9.26
CA GLU A 78 -23.67 -10.04 -9.48
C GLU A 78 -24.58 -10.48 -8.33
N TRP A 79 -24.18 -10.23 -7.09
CA TRP A 79 -24.99 -10.50 -5.91
C TRP A 79 -26.32 -9.73 -5.94
N GLY A 80 -26.28 -8.45 -6.33
CA GLY A 80 -27.48 -7.65 -6.51
C GLY A 80 -28.42 -8.24 -7.57
N GLN A 81 -27.88 -8.70 -8.70
CA GLN A 81 -28.66 -9.37 -9.75
C GLN A 81 -29.30 -10.66 -9.22
N LEU A 82 -28.54 -11.51 -8.54
CA LEU A 82 -29.05 -12.74 -7.93
C LEU A 82 -30.13 -12.47 -6.89
N LEU A 83 -29.98 -11.41 -6.10
CA LEU A 83 -31.00 -11.03 -5.12
C LEU A 83 -32.31 -10.59 -5.80
N LEU A 84 -32.21 -9.86 -6.92
CA LEU A 84 -33.38 -9.49 -7.73
C LEU A 84 -34.05 -10.73 -8.34
N GLU A 85 -33.28 -11.67 -8.88
CA GLU A 85 -33.78 -12.97 -9.36
C GLU A 85 -34.49 -13.73 -8.22
N GLN A 86 -33.87 -13.83 -7.05
CA GLN A 86 -34.44 -14.51 -5.88
C GLN A 86 -35.71 -13.82 -5.39
N SER A 87 -35.75 -12.49 -5.36
CA SER A 87 -36.94 -11.73 -4.97
C SER A 87 -38.10 -11.99 -5.94
N THR A 88 -37.81 -12.17 -7.22
CA THR A 88 -38.82 -12.55 -8.23
C THR A 88 -39.36 -13.94 -7.96
N PHE A 89 -38.50 -14.93 -7.67
CA PHE A 89 -38.93 -16.29 -7.30
C PHE A 89 -39.65 -16.38 -5.94
N GLY A 90 -39.34 -15.48 -5.00
CA GLY A 90 -39.99 -15.38 -3.69
C GLY A 90 -41.36 -14.69 -3.72
N LEU A 91 -41.58 -13.84 -4.72
CA LEU A 91 -42.87 -13.18 -4.99
C LEU A 91 -43.78 -14.02 -5.91
N ASP A 92 -43.20 -14.91 -6.73
CA ASP A 92 -43.95 -15.74 -7.67
C ASP A 92 -44.66 -16.90 -6.97
N GLY A 93 -45.97 -16.74 -6.74
CA GLY A 93 -47.07 -17.56 -7.30
C GLY A 93 -47.04 -19.08 -7.22
N ARG A 94 -45.94 -19.76 -6.88
CA ARG A 94 -45.87 -21.22 -6.77
C ARG A 94 -46.66 -21.72 -5.58
N ILE A 95 -46.63 -21.01 -4.45
CA ILE A 95 -47.46 -21.38 -3.29
C ILE A 95 -48.94 -21.18 -3.63
N GLU A 96 -49.29 -20.04 -4.23
CA GLU A 96 -50.67 -19.76 -4.64
C GLU A 96 -51.17 -20.72 -5.72
N GLN A 97 -50.37 -20.97 -6.76
CA GLN A 97 -50.69 -21.90 -7.83
C GLN A 97 -50.80 -23.34 -7.33
N LYS A 98 -49.95 -23.75 -6.37
CA LYS A 98 -50.05 -25.07 -5.73
C LYS A 98 -51.28 -25.15 -4.82
N ALA A 99 -51.59 -24.10 -4.07
CA ALA A 99 -52.80 -24.02 -3.26
C ALA A 99 -54.09 -24.05 -4.10
N THR A 100 -54.14 -23.33 -5.21
CA THR A 100 -55.33 -23.30 -6.09
C THR A 100 -55.43 -24.56 -6.96
N ARG A 101 -54.33 -25.11 -7.49
CA ARG A 101 -54.39 -26.30 -8.36
C ARG A 101 -54.41 -27.63 -7.62
N GLU A 102 -53.55 -27.81 -6.61
CA GLU A 102 -53.46 -29.08 -5.88
C GLU A 102 -54.42 -29.13 -4.70
N LEU A 103 -54.61 -28.02 -3.99
CA LEU A 103 -55.49 -27.96 -2.81
C LEU A 103 -56.87 -27.36 -3.11
N GLN A 104 -57.13 -26.94 -4.36
CA GLN A 104 -58.39 -26.30 -4.78
C GLN A 104 -58.82 -25.12 -3.88
N MET A 105 -57.86 -24.46 -3.24
CA MET A 105 -58.12 -23.33 -2.35
C MET A 105 -58.62 -22.13 -3.15
N GLN A 106 -59.67 -21.50 -2.62
CA GLN A 106 -60.32 -20.31 -3.17
C GLN A 106 -60.26 -19.20 -2.12
N VAL A 107 -60.19 -17.94 -2.56
CA VAL A 107 -60.24 -16.81 -1.63
C VAL A 107 -61.68 -16.71 -1.08
N PRO A 108 -61.87 -16.82 0.25
CA PRO A 108 -63.20 -16.77 0.85
C PRO A 108 -63.82 -15.37 0.70
N GLN A 109 -65.14 -15.30 0.52
CA GLN A 109 -65.83 -14.00 0.52
C GLN A 109 -65.99 -13.50 1.95
N ILE A 110 -66.25 -12.20 2.12
CA ILE A 110 -66.45 -11.57 3.44
C ILE A 110 -67.56 -12.29 4.24
N SER A 111 -68.56 -12.83 3.55
CA SER A 111 -69.64 -13.64 4.14
C SER A 111 -69.18 -14.95 4.77
N ASP A 112 -68.03 -15.47 4.36
CA ASP A 112 -67.55 -16.80 4.73
C ASP A 112 -66.54 -16.72 5.90
N ILE A 113 -66.22 -15.51 6.36
CA ILE A 113 -65.27 -15.25 7.44
C ILE A 113 -66.02 -15.23 8.77
N ILE A 114 -65.81 -16.27 9.58
CA ILE A 114 -66.37 -16.36 10.93
C ILE A 114 -65.25 -16.09 11.94
N VAL A 115 -65.38 -15.00 12.71
CA VAL A 115 -64.45 -14.69 13.79
C VAL A 115 -64.90 -15.44 15.04
N VAL A 116 -64.14 -16.46 15.42
CA VAL A 116 -64.40 -17.20 16.66
C VAL A 116 -63.68 -16.51 17.81
N SER A 117 -64.44 -15.84 18.68
CA SER A 117 -63.96 -15.39 19.98
C SER A 117 -63.85 -16.58 20.93
N LEU A 118 -62.67 -16.78 21.52
CA LEU A 118 -62.29 -17.90 22.40
C LEU A 118 -63.05 -17.98 23.76
N HIS A 119 -64.24 -17.40 23.89
CA HIS A 119 -64.91 -17.26 25.20
C HIS A 119 -66.24 -18.01 25.38
N ASP A 120 -66.73 -18.78 24.41
CA ASP A 120 -68.03 -19.46 24.54
C ASP A 120 -67.90 -20.98 24.71
N GLN A 121 -67.17 -21.42 25.73
CA GLN A 121 -67.29 -22.79 26.26
C GLN A 121 -67.65 -22.71 27.74
N GLU A 122 -68.96 -22.58 28.03
CA GLU A 122 -69.51 -22.95 29.34
C GLU A 122 -70.25 -24.30 29.20
N PRO A 123 -70.01 -25.25 30.14
CA PRO A 123 -70.64 -26.57 30.17
C PRO A 123 -72.11 -26.56 30.64
#